data_AF-A0A6I1VU83-F1
#
_entry.id   AF-A0A6I1VU83-F1
#
_cell.length_a   1.000
_cell.length_b   1.000
_cell.length_c   1.000
_cell.angle_alpha   90.00
_cell.angle_beta   90.00
_cell.angle_gamma   90.00
#
_symmetry.space_group_name_H-M   'P 1'
#
loop_
_entity.id
_entity.type
_entity.pdbx_description
1 polymer ?
#
loop_
_entity_poly.entity_id
_entity_poly.type
_entity_poly.pdbx_seq_one_letter_code
_entity_poly.pdbx_strand_id
1 'polypeptide(L)'
;TVPEWLSGDVTRIRQILNNLLNNALKFTDNGKIVLRLKMDSRDDERVLLHWQVSDTGKGIAIEEQARLFEPFYQVESAKNVVAGTGLGLSICKRLMHLMNGSMRLVSEPGLGSSFTLYLPLEQVRDKEHPSPMGDLAPSVVYVVSPLRELAECYCGWLRRWGARAH
;
A
#
# COMPACT_ATOMS: atom_id res chain seq x y z
N THR A 1 11.86 11.00 -6.21
CA THR A 1 11.14 10.91 -4.91
C THR A 1 9.67 11.16 -5.15
N VAL A 2 8.78 10.59 -4.34
CA VAL A 2 7.32 10.80 -4.46
C VAL A 2 7.00 12.25 -4.04
N PRO A 3 6.17 13.00 -4.81
CA PRO A 3 5.75 14.35 -4.41
C PRO A 3 5.09 14.38 -3.03
N GLU A 4 5.22 15.50 -2.33
CA GLU A 4 4.60 15.70 -1.00
C GLU A 4 3.08 15.77 -1.09
N TRP A 5 2.59 16.44 -2.14
CA TRP A 5 1.18 16.75 -2.34
C TRP A 5 0.74 16.35 -3.74
N LEU A 6 -0.40 15.67 -3.80
CA LEU A 6 -1.07 15.24 -5.02
C LEU A 6 -2.58 15.42 -4.80
N SER A 7 -3.31 15.70 -5.88
CA SER A 7 -4.76 15.81 -5.88
C SER A 7 -5.40 14.46 -6.19
N GLY A 8 -6.40 14.08 -5.40
CA GLY A 8 -7.14 12.83 -5.54
C GLY A 8 -8.15 12.61 -4.40
N ASP A 9 -8.97 11.56 -4.53
CA ASP A 9 -9.97 11.22 -3.49
C ASP A 9 -9.32 10.46 -2.33
N VAL A 10 -8.86 11.20 -1.32
CA VAL A 10 -8.22 10.67 -0.11
C VAL A 10 -9.08 9.64 0.61
N THR A 11 -10.40 9.83 0.61
CA THR A 11 -11.33 8.94 1.32
C THR A 11 -11.39 7.58 0.63
N ARG A 12 -11.47 7.55 -0.70
CA ARG A 12 -11.50 6.28 -1.47
C ARG A 12 -10.17 5.57 -1.48
N ILE A 13 -9.06 6.30 -1.60
CA ILE A 13 -7.72 5.71 -1.49
C ILE A 13 -7.55 5.04 -0.13
N ARG A 14 -7.89 5.74 0.96
CA ARG A 14 -7.84 5.19 2.33
C ARG A 14 -8.75 3.97 2.47
N GLN A 15 -9.93 3.99 1.86
CA GLN A 15 -10.86 2.86 1.88
C GLN A 15 -10.26 1.61 1.23
N ILE A 16 -9.62 1.74 0.07
CA ILE A 16 -8.95 0.62 -0.61
C ILE A 16 -7.80 0.10 0.26
N LEU A 17 -6.91 0.99 0.71
CA LEU A 17 -5.74 0.60 1.51
C LEU A 17 -6.13 -0.09 2.83
N ASN A 18 -7.14 0.42 3.53
CA ASN A 18 -7.66 -0.21 4.75
C ASN A 18 -8.22 -1.60 4.46
N ASN A 19 -8.89 -1.81 3.32
CA ASN A 19 -9.37 -3.14 2.97
C ASN A 19 -8.22 -4.12 2.73
N LEU A 20 -7.20 -3.71 1.97
CA LEU A 20 -6.03 -4.54 1.71
C LEU A 20 -5.26 -4.86 3.00
N LEU A 21 -5.04 -3.86 3.87
CA LEU A 21 -4.36 -4.04 5.16
C LEU A 21 -5.16 -4.93 6.11
N ASN A 22 -6.48 -4.78 6.18
CA ASN A 22 -7.33 -5.64 7.00
C ASN A 22 -7.35 -7.08 6.50
N ASN A 23 -7.32 -7.30 5.18
CA ASN A 23 -7.18 -8.64 4.61
C ASN A 23 -5.82 -9.23 5.01
N ALA A 24 -4.72 -8.48 4.86
CA ALA A 24 -3.39 -8.92 5.26
C ALA A 24 -3.32 -9.29 6.76
N LEU A 25 -3.89 -8.44 7.64
CA LEU A 25 -3.97 -8.71 9.09
C LEU A 25 -4.81 -9.94 9.41
N LYS A 26 -5.93 -10.12 8.71
CA LYS A 26 -6.83 -11.26 8.92
C LYS A 26 -6.20 -12.59 8.54
N PHE A 27 -5.35 -12.61 7.50
CA PHE A 27 -4.83 -13.85 6.91
C PHE A 27 -3.35 -14.13 7.22
N THR A 28 -2.73 -13.30 8.06
CA THR A 28 -1.35 -13.47 8.54
C THR A 28 -1.37 -13.73 10.04
N ASP A 29 -1.30 -15.01 10.41
CA ASP A 29 -1.32 -15.41 11.83
C ASP A 29 0.00 -15.01 12.53
N ASN A 30 1.13 -15.20 11.85
CA ASN A 30 2.46 -14.78 12.30
C ASN A 30 3.28 -14.31 11.09
N GLY A 31 4.13 -13.30 11.29
CA GLY A 31 5.03 -12.81 10.25
C GLY A 31 4.98 -11.30 10.11
N LYS A 32 5.00 -10.80 8.86
CA LYS A 32 5.08 -9.36 8.58
C LYS A 32 4.07 -8.92 7.54
N ILE A 33 3.61 -7.68 7.70
CA ILE A 33 2.80 -6.95 6.73
C ILE A 33 3.54 -5.66 6.42
N VAL A 34 3.72 -5.38 5.13
CA VAL A 34 4.50 -4.24 4.65
C VAL A 34 3.67 -3.44 3.64
N LEU A 35 3.46 -2.16 3.93
CA LEU A 35 2.91 -1.18 3.00
C LEU A 35 4.06 -0.37 2.38
N ARG A 36 4.14 -0.33 1.06
CA ARG A 36 5.11 0.48 0.31
C ARG A 36 4.38 1.43 -0.62
N LEU A 37 4.96 2.61 -0.83
CA LEU A 37 4.54 3.57 -1.84
C LEU A 37 5.72 3.87 -2.75
N LYS A 38 5.51 3.76 -4.06
CA LYS A 38 6.49 4.19 -5.07
C LYS A 38 5.81 4.96 -6.18
N MET A 39 6.64 5.69 -6.92
CA MET A 39 6.26 6.38 -8.15
C MET A 39 6.87 5.62 -9.32
N ASP A 40 6.04 5.24 -10.28
CA ASP A 40 6.48 4.54 -11.49
C ASP A 40 6.84 5.53 -12.60
N SER A 41 6.00 6.55 -12.79
CA SER A 41 6.21 7.58 -13.80
C SER A 41 5.61 8.91 -13.35
N ARG A 42 6.07 9.98 -14.00
CA ARG A 42 5.64 11.35 -13.79
C ARG A 42 5.75 12.10 -15.10
N ASP A 43 4.70 12.85 -15.44
CA ASP A 43 4.71 13.85 -16.53
C ASP A 43 4.49 15.25 -15.95
N ASP A 44 3.95 16.21 -16.71
CA ASP A 44 3.72 17.59 -16.25
C ASP A 44 2.37 17.79 -15.51
N GLU A 45 1.47 16.81 -15.59
CA GLU A 45 0.12 16.89 -15.03
C GLU A 45 -0.15 15.81 -13.99
N ARG A 46 0.38 14.61 -14.19
CA ARG A 46 0.04 13.42 -13.43
C ARG A 46 1.27 12.65 -12.98
N VAL A 47 1.06 11.84 -11.95
CA VAL A 47 2.02 10.91 -11.39
C VAL A 47 1.35 9.56 -11.29
N LEU A 48 1.99 8.52 -11.82
CA LEU A 48 1.57 7.15 -11.58
C LEU A 48 2.22 6.67 -10.29
N LEU A 49 1.40 6.51 -9.26
CA LEU A 49 1.82 5.91 -7.99
C LEU A 49 1.36 4.46 -7.91
N HIS A 50 2.14 3.66 -7.19
CA HIS A 50 1.65 2.38 -6.71
C HIS A 50 1.84 2.18 -5.22
N TRP A 51 0.77 1.72 -4.57
CA TRP A 51 0.78 1.22 -3.21
C TRP A 51 0.83 -0.29 -3.23
N GLN A 52 1.79 -0.88 -2.54
CA GLN A 52 1.93 -2.32 -2.43
C GLN A 52 1.72 -2.74 -0.97
N VAL A 53 0.70 -3.55 -0.72
CA VAL A 53 0.46 -4.24 0.56
C VAL A 53 0.91 -5.68 0.39
N SER A 54 1.96 -6.07 1.10
CA SER A 54 2.49 -7.44 1.09
C SER A 54 2.42 -8.06 2.47
N ASP A 55 2.05 -9.33 2.53
CA ASP A 55 1.97 -10.12 3.74
C ASP A 55 2.71 -11.46 3.57
N THR A 56 3.04 -12.09 4.68
CA THR A 56 3.60 -13.45 4.73
C THR A 56 2.58 -14.47 5.25
N GLY A 57 1.30 -14.23 4.95
CA GLY A 57 0.19 -15.05 5.42
C GLY A 57 0.02 -16.33 4.64
N LYS A 58 -1.21 -16.86 4.64
CA LYS A 58 -1.53 -18.16 4.03
C LYS A 58 -1.39 -18.22 2.51
N GLY A 59 -1.30 -17.07 1.85
CA GLY A 59 -1.32 -16.97 0.39
C GLY A 59 -2.67 -17.39 -0.21
N ILE A 60 -2.75 -17.36 -1.53
CA ILE A 60 -3.98 -17.61 -2.30
C ILE A 60 -3.66 -18.51 -3.49
N ALA A 61 -4.38 -19.63 -3.60
CA ALA A 61 -4.21 -20.58 -4.70
C ALA A 61 -4.60 -19.94 -6.04
N ILE A 62 -3.87 -20.28 -7.11
CA ILE A 62 -3.98 -19.60 -8.42
C ILE A 62 -5.39 -19.70 -9.00
N GLU A 63 -6.10 -20.79 -8.72
CA GLU A 63 -7.46 -21.06 -9.19
C GLU A 63 -8.49 -20.13 -8.52
N GLU A 64 -8.19 -19.64 -7.31
CA GLU A 64 -9.06 -18.75 -6.54
C GLU A 64 -8.80 -17.27 -6.87
N GLN A 65 -7.60 -16.93 -7.39
CA GLN A 65 -7.17 -15.55 -7.62
C GLN A 65 -8.07 -14.77 -8.58
N ALA A 66 -8.55 -15.41 -9.64
CA ALA A 66 -9.41 -14.77 -10.65
C ALA A 66 -10.76 -14.30 -10.07
N ARG A 67 -11.24 -15.00 -9.04
CA ARG A 67 -12.57 -14.82 -8.45
C ARG A 67 -12.58 -13.91 -7.22
N LEU A 68 -11.40 -13.56 -6.68
CA LEU A 68 -11.27 -12.70 -5.48
C LEU A 68 -12.01 -11.37 -5.57
N PHE A 69 -12.18 -10.85 -6.78
CA PHE A 69 -12.86 -9.58 -7.02
C PHE A 69 -14.36 -9.73 -7.32
N GLU A 70 -14.89 -10.95 -7.32
CA GLU A 70 -16.32 -11.22 -7.42
C GLU A 70 -17.02 -10.84 -6.11
N PRO A 71 -18.17 -10.15 -6.15
CA PRO A 71 -18.95 -9.88 -4.94
C PRO A 71 -19.32 -11.17 -4.20
N PHE A 72 -19.22 -11.14 -2.86
CA PHE A 72 -19.56 -12.25 -1.95
C PHE A 72 -18.67 -13.50 -2.08
N TYR A 73 -17.69 -13.50 -2.97
CA TYR A 73 -16.75 -14.61 -3.06
C TYR A 73 -15.83 -14.66 -1.85
N GLN A 74 -15.61 -15.87 -1.33
CA GLN A 74 -14.69 -16.14 -0.24
C GLN A 74 -13.90 -17.40 -0.56
N VAL A 75 -12.58 -17.28 -0.42
CA VAL A 75 -11.61 -18.36 -0.55
C VAL A 75 -11.95 -19.47 0.46
N GLU A 76 -11.83 -20.74 0.07
CA GLU A 76 -12.26 -21.85 0.94
C GLU A 76 -11.49 -21.88 2.27
N SER A 77 -10.18 -21.62 2.20
CA SER A 77 -9.28 -21.53 3.36
C SER A 77 -9.63 -20.37 4.31
N ALA A 78 -10.38 -19.38 3.84
CA ALA A 78 -10.81 -18.22 4.61
C ALA A 78 -12.16 -18.42 5.33
N LYS A 79 -12.93 -19.49 5.02
CA LYS A 79 -14.26 -19.74 5.59
C LYS A 79 -14.24 -19.99 7.11
N ASN A 80 -13.12 -20.51 7.63
CA ASN A 80 -12.95 -20.84 9.05
C ASN A 80 -12.40 -19.66 9.90
N VAL A 81 -12.07 -18.52 9.30
CA VAL A 81 -11.56 -17.32 9.98
C VAL A 81 -12.61 -16.22 9.85
N VAL A 82 -13.25 -15.81 10.96
CA VAL A 82 -14.30 -14.77 11.11
C VAL A 82 -14.72 -14.17 9.77
N ALA A 83 -15.70 -14.78 9.11
CA ALA A 83 -16.06 -14.49 7.72
C ALA A 83 -16.39 -13.00 7.55
N GLY A 84 -15.68 -12.33 6.63
CA GLY A 84 -16.10 -11.02 6.15
C GLY A 84 -17.30 -11.17 5.22
N THR A 85 -17.82 -10.09 4.65
CA THR A 85 -18.95 -10.16 3.70
C THR A 85 -18.55 -10.61 2.29
N GLY A 86 -17.25 -10.78 2.00
CA GLY A 86 -16.74 -10.99 0.64
C GLY A 86 -16.89 -9.77 -0.29
N LEU A 87 -17.18 -8.59 0.26
CA LEU A 87 -17.38 -7.36 -0.52
C LEU A 87 -16.14 -6.48 -0.61
N GLY A 88 -15.12 -6.73 0.23
CA GLY A 88 -13.96 -5.84 0.34
C GLY A 88 -13.24 -5.60 -0.98
N LEU A 89 -12.81 -6.69 -1.64
CA LEU A 89 -12.04 -6.62 -2.88
C LEU A 89 -12.89 -6.20 -4.08
N SER A 90 -14.18 -6.54 -4.11
CA SER A 90 -15.09 -6.07 -5.18
C SER A 90 -15.35 -4.57 -5.07
N ILE A 91 -15.47 -4.02 -3.85
CA ILE A 91 -15.49 -2.56 -3.61
C ILE A 91 -14.17 -1.93 -4.05
N CYS A 92 -13.03 -2.54 -3.68
CA CYS A 92 -11.72 -2.05 -4.11
C CYS A 92 -11.64 -1.96 -5.64
N LYS A 93 -12.07 -3.02 -6.35
CA LYS A 93 -12.12 -3.06 -7.82
C LYS A 93 -12.99 -1.95 -8.40
N ARG A 94 -14.17 -1.68 -7.84
CA ARG A 94 -15.01 -0.58 -8.32
C ARG A 94 -14.35 0.78 -8.10
N LEU A 95 -13.82 1.04 -6.90
CA LEU A 95 -13.22 2.32 -6.55
C LEU A 95 -11.97 2.61 -7.39
N MET A 96 -11.08 1.62 -7.57
CA MET A 96 -9.90 1.81 -8.43
C MET A 96 -10.30 2.14 -9.88
N HIS A 97 -11.32 1.49 -10.45
CA HIS A 97 -11.75 1.78 -11.83
C HIS A 97 -12.30 3.20 -11.96
N LEU A 98 -13.07 3.67 -10.97
CA LEU A 98 -13.57 5.05 -10.93
C LEU A 98 -12.44 6.09 -10.84
N MET A 99 -11.28 5.71 -10.33
CA MET A 99 -10.08 6.54 -10.23
C MET A 99 -9.08 6.25 -11.35
N ASN A 100 -9.50 5.59 -12.45
CA ASN A 100 -8.65 5.22 -13.58
C ASN A 100 -7.42 4.39 -13.19
N GLY A 101 -7.54 3.62 -12.12
CA GLY A 101 -6.50 2.77 -11.55
C GLY A 101 -6.51 1.34 -12.07
N SER A 102 -5.45 0.62 -11.70
CA SER A 102 -5.34 -0.83 -11.88
C SER A 102 -4.86 -1.50 -10.58
N MET A 103 -4.99 -2.83 -10.49
CA MET A 103 -4.53 -3.60 -9.34
C MET A 103 -3.93 -4.90 -9.82
N ARG A 104 -2.78 -5.25 -9.25
CA ARG A 104 -2.06 -6.49 -9.52
C ARG A 104 -1.98 -7.31 -8.23
N LEU A 105 -2.20 -8.61 -8.34
CA LEU A 105 -1.97 -9.58 -7.28
C LEU A 105 -0.77 -10.47 -7.66
N VAL A 106 0.10 -10.72 -6.69
CA VAL A 106 1.05 -11.82 -6.70
C VAL A 106 0.87 -12.57 -5.39
N SER A 107 0.55 -13.85 -5.45
CA SER A 107 0.32 -14.65 -4.25
C SER A 107 0.66 -16.10 -4.53
N GLU A 108 1.20 -16.78 -3.51
CA GLU A 108 1.51 -18.20 -3.55
C GLU A 108 1.13 -18.83 -2.20
N PRO A 109 0.42 -19.98 -2.19
CA PRO A 109 0.05 -20.66 -0.96
C PRO A 109 1.25 -20.88 -0.03
N GLY A 110 1.11 -20.46 1.23
CA GLY A 110 2.15 -20.57 2.26
C GLY A 110 3.27 -19.52 2.20
N LEU A 111 3.38 -18.72 1.14
CA LEU A 111 4.37 -17.64 1.03
C LEU A 111 3.79 -16.25 1.27
N GLY A 112 2.45 -16.12 1.24
CA GLY A 112 1.73 -14.87 1.45
C GLY A 112 1.23 -14.22 0.17
N SER A 113 0.80 -12.97 0.28
CA SER A 113 0.20 -12.23 -0.84
C SER A 113 0.77 -10.82 -0.97
N SER A 114 0.74 -10.29 -2.19
CA SER A 114 1.14 -8.93 -2.52
C SER A 114 0.11 -8.29 -3.45
N PHE A 115 -0.67 -7.36 -2.93
CA PHE A 115 -1.62 -6.55 -3.67
C PHE A 115 -0.97 -5.20 -4.01
N THR A 116 -0.90 -4.87 -5.28
CA THR A 116 -0.34 -3.60 -5.77
C THR A 116 -1.43 -2.79 -6.46
N LEU A 117 -1.82 -1.66 -5.86
CA LEU A 117 -2.76 -0.68 -6.41
C LEU A 117 -2.00 0.38 -7.18
N TYR A 118 -2.30 0.59 -8.46
CA TYR A 118 -1.75 1.66 -9.29
C TYR A 118 -2.82 2.74 -9.47
N LEU A 119 -2.47 4.00 -9.19
CA LEU A 119 -3.34 5.14 -9.43
C LEU A 119 -2.58 6.29 -10.10
N PRO A 120 -3.13 6.83 -11.20
CA PRO A 120 -2.70 8.14 -11.70
C PRO A 120 -3.32 9.23 -10.80
N LEU A 121 -2.47 10.04 -10.16
CA LEU A 121 -2.89 11.20 -9.39
C LEU A 121 -2.43 12.50 -10.05
N GLU A 122 -3.20 13.56 -9.87
CA GLU A 122 -2.87 14.88 -10.42
C GLU A 122 -1.83 15.59 -9.55
N GLN A 123 -0.91 16.29 -10.19
CA GLN A 123 0.09 17.10 -9.53
C GLN A 123 -0.52 18.41 -9.04
N VAL A 124 -0.20 18.77 -7.80
CA VAL A 124 -0.51 20.09 -7.26
C VAL A 124 0.61 21.04 -7.69
N ARG A 125 0.27 22.08 -8.45
CA ARG A 125 1.23 23.07 -8.99
C ARG A 125 1.54 24.18 -7.99
N ASP A 126 0.70 24.37 -6.98
CA ASP A 126 0.88 25.41 -5.97
C ASP A 126 1.82 24.98 -4.84
N LYS A 127 2.77 25.89 -4.53
CA LYS A 127 3.85 25.70 -3.55
C LYS A 127 3.45 26.03 -2.12
N GLU A 128 2.22 26.46 -1.88
CA GLU A 128 1.74 26.90 -0.56
C GLU A 128 1.18 25.76 0.30
N HIS A 129 1.68 24.55 0.12
CA HIS A 129 1.41 23.51 1.08
C HIS A 129 2.55 23.47 2.11
N PRO A 130 2.31 23.87 3.37
CA PRO A 130 3.30 23.72 4.40
C PRO A 130 3.67 22.24 4.49
N SER A 131 4.97 21.93 4.49
CA SER A 131 5.42 20.58 4.81
C SER A 131 4.83 20.22 6.18
N PRO A 132 4.06 19.13 6.29
CA PRO A 132 3.26 18.85 7.49
C PRO A 132 4.10 18.53 8.73
N MET A 133 5.42 18.41 8.58
CA MET A 133 6.37 18.21 9.67
C MET A 133 7.52 19.21 9.52
N GLY A 134 7.96 19.76 10.65
CA GLY A 134 9.11 20.66 10.70
C GLY A 134 10.41 19.95 10.34
N ASP A 135 11.37 20.72 9.86
CA ASP A 135 12.70 20.21 9.51
C ASP A 135 13.46 19.79 10.77
N LEU A 136 13.99 18.57 10.78
CA LEU A 136 15.02 18.15 11.72
C LEU A 136 16.30 18.93 11.42
N ALA A 137 17.06 19.24 12.46
CA ALA A 137 18.43 19.71 12.29
C ALA A 137 19.26 18.67 11.49
N PRO A 138 20.29 19.09 10.74
CA PRO A 138 21.16 18.23 9.93
C PRO A 138 22.13 17.37 10.77
N SER A 139 21.62 16.80 11.85
CA SER A 139 22.29 15.89 12.77
C SER A 139 22.46 14.51 12.16
N VAL A 140 23.52 13.82 12.58
CA VAL A 140 23.74 12.41 12.22
C VAL A 140 22.85 11.53 13.11
N VAL A 141 22.09 10.62 12.51
CA VAL A 141 21.22 9.67 13.22
C VAL A 141 21.56 8.27 12.76
N TYR A 142 21.88 7.37 13.69
CA TYR A 142 22.10 5.95 13.39
C TYR A 142 20.85 5.15 13.72
N VAL A 143 20.30 4.43 12.74
CA VAL A 143 19.10 3.62 12.95
C VAL A 143 19.50 2.15 13.11
N VAL A 144 19.34 1.64 14.33
CA VAL A 144 19.57 0.23 14.63
C VAL A 144 18.24 -0.50 14.60
N SER A 145 18.08 -1.47 13.70
CA SER A 145 16.91 -2.33 13.64
C SER A 145 17.33 -3.77 13.35
N PRO A 146 16.69 -4.78 13.99
CA PRO A 146 16.89 -6.17 13.60
C PRO A 146 16.34 -6.47 12.20
N LEU A 147 15.51 -5.57 11.64
CA LEU A 147 14.93 -5.70 10.30
C LEU A 147 15.49 -4.61 9.39
N ARG A 148 16.29 -5.00 8.40
CA ARG A 148 16.90 -4.10 7.41
C ARG A 148 15.87 -3.19 6.73
N GLU A 149 14.70 -3.74 6.39
CA GLU A 149 13.63 -3.01 5.71
C GLU A 149 13.05 -1.87 6.58
N LEU A 150 13.00 -2.05 7.91
CA LEU A 150 12.58 -1.00 8.84
C LEU A 150 13.64 0.08 8.97
N ALA A 151 14.91 -0.31 9.10
CA ALA A 151 16.02 0.65 9.12
C ALA A 151 16.02 1.52 7.85
N GLU A 152 15.89 0.91 6.67
CA GLU A 152 15.80 1.62 5.39
C GLU A 152 14.58 2.57 5.34
N CYS A 153 13.43 2.15 5.85
CA CYS A 153 12.21 2.97 5.91
C CYS A 153 12.42 4.20 6.81
N TYR A 154 12.89 4.00 8.05
CA TYR A 154 13.14 5.08 8.99
C TYR A 154 14.24 6.04 8.50
N CYS A 155 15.33 5.51 7.94
CA CYS A 155 16.36 6.34 7.32
C CYS A 155 15.81 7.18 6.17
N GLY A 156 14.89 6.63 5.36
CA GLY A 156 14.19 7.38 4.31
C GLY A 156 13.39 8.56 4.87
N TRP A 157 12.60 8.33 5.92
CA TRP A 157 11.83 9.38 6.60
C TRP A 157 12.70 10.44 7.25
N LEU A 158 13.73 10.03 8.00
CA LEU A 158 14.66 10.94 8.66
C LEU A 158 15.40 11.84 7.68
N ARG A 159 15.84 11.30 6.53
CA ARG A 159 16.45 12.09 5.45
C ARG A 159 15.47 13.05 4.82
N ARG A 160 14.21 12.65 4.63
CA ARG A 160 13.14 13.54 4.14
C ARG A 160 12.92 14.71 5.07
N TRP A 161 13.06 14.50 6.38
CA TRP A 161 12.99 15.57 7.38
C TRP A 161 14.32 16.30 7.60
N GLY A 162 15.37 16.07 6.80
CA GLY A 162 16.62 16.86 6.85
C GLY A 162 17.76 16.27 7.68
N ALA A 163 17.57 15.13 8.36
CA ALA A 163 18.65 14.48 9.10
C ALA A 163 19.60 13.66 8.20
N ARG A 164 20.85 13.48 8.64
CA ARG A 164 21.81 12.56 8.02
C ARG A 164 21.69 11.17 8.64
N ALA A 165 20.72 10.39 8.17
CA ALA A 165 20.44 9.06 8.70
C ALA A 165 21.29 7.95 8.05
N HIS A 166 21.85 7.06 8.86
CA HIS A 166 22.63 5.88 8.48
C HIS A 166 21.97 4.60 9.00
#